data_AF-A0AAX4KYX2-F1
#
_entry.id   AF-A0AAX4KYX2-F1
#
_cell.length_a   1.000
_cell.length_b   1.000
_cell.length_c   1.000
_cell.angle_alpha   90.00
_cell.angle_beta   90.00
_cell.angle_gamma   90.00
#
_symmetry.space_group_name_H-M   'P 1'
#
loop_
_entity.id
_entity.type
_entity.pdbx_description
1 polymer ?
#
loop_
_entity_poly.entity_id
_entity_poly.type
_entity_poly.pdbx_seq_one_letter_code
_entity_poly.pdbx_strand_id
1 'polypeptide(L)'
;MYKVIFKIRGGQGTSFKELRQAGFIPIYFRKNKGEEYYVTLFKGKDLGEVKEAILDLSYYLSKNGKYGDYNFATIYQISDSYLGKMAGGALGALAGYYLGGIAGLLLGTIGGIFLGELVDIEMGEKLIGVLGWPISISK
;
A
#
# COMPACT_ATOMS: atom_id res chain seq x y z
N MET A 1 -3.07 5.56 12.37
CA MET A 1 -3.09 5.18 10.92
C MET A 1 -2.08 4.06 10.71
N TYR A 2 -2.22 3.28 9.64
CA TYR A 2 -1.32 2.16 9.34
C TYR A 2 -0.69 2.31 7.97
N LYS A 3 0.60 1.98 7.87
CA LYS A 3 1.26 1.67 6.61
C LYS A 3 1.20 0.17 6.41
N VAL A 4 0.78 -0.27 5.23
CA VAL A 4 0.82 -1.68 4.85
C VAL A 4 1.58 -1.85 3.55
N ILE A 5 2.59 -2.72 3.60
CA ILE A 5 3.39 -3.10 2.44
C ILE A 5 2.89 -4.44 1.93
N PHE A 6 2.46 -4.48 0.68
CA PHE A 6 1.95 -5.70 0.04
C PHE A 6 2.93 -6.27 -0.98
N LYS A 7 3.04 -7.61 -0.99
CA LYS A 7 3.69 -8.40 -2.03
C LYS A 7 2.67 -9.31 -2.70
N ILE A 8 2.27 -8.94 -3.90
CA ILE A 8 1.21 -9.62 -4.66
C ILE A 8 1.83 -10.31 -5.87
N ARG A 9 1.44 -11.55 -6.14
CA ARG A 9 1.95 -12.38 -7.24
C ARG A 9 0.82 -12.86 -8.13
N GLY A 10 1.16 -13.22 -9.36
CA GLY A 10 0.21 -13.78 -10.32
C GLY A 10 -0.74 -12.75 -10.92
N GLY A 11 -1.70 -13.26 -11.71
CA GLY A 11 -2.66 -12.45 -12.46
C GLY A 11 -2.04 -11.52 -13.52
N GLN A 12 -2.91 -10.84 -14.26
CA GLN A 12 -2.53 -9.79 -15.21
C GLN A 12 -2.84 -8.39 -14.64
N GLY A 13 -2.25 -7.35 -15.23
CA GLY A 13 -2.51 -5.96 -14.83
C GLY A 13 -1.85 -5.55 -13.50
N THR A 14 -2.49 -4.64 -12.75
CA THR A 14 -2.03 -4.08 -11.47
C THR A 14 -3.13 -4.14 -10.43
N SER A 15 -2.80 -4.22 -9.14
CA SER A 15 -3.77 -4.37 -8.04
C SER A 15 -4.33 -3.05 -7.47
N PHE A 16 -4.18 -1.93 -8.19
CA PHE A 16 -4.59 -0.61 -7.68
C PHE A 16 -6.10 -0.50 -7.39
N LYS A 17 -6.93 -1.15 -8.21
CA LYS A 17 -8.38 -1.11 -8.06
C LYS A 17 -8.81 -1.85 -6.79
N GLU A 18 -8.28 -3.05 -6.61
CA GLU A 18 -8.55 -3.94 -5.48
C GLU A 18 -8.07 -3.30 -4.17
N LEU A 19 -6.88 -2.69 -4.17
CA LEU A 19 -6.35 -1.94 -3.03
C LEU A 19 -7.29 -0.81 -2.61
N ARG A 20 -7.73 0.03 -3.56
CA ARG A 20 -8.66 1.13 -3.26
C ARG A 20 -10.04 0.63 -2.80
N GLN A 21 -10.52 -0.47 -3.38
CA GLN A 21 -11.78 -1.10 -2.96
C GLN A 21 -11.72 -1.61 -1.53
N ALA A 22 -10.58 -2.15 -1.10
CA ALA A 22 -10.33 -2.56 0.29
C ALA A 22 -9.93 -1.40 1.22
N GLY A 23 -10.01 -0.14 0.76
CA GLY A 23 -9.74 1.04 1.59
C GLY A 23 -8.28 1.43 1.74
N PHE A 24 -7.36 0.78 1.02
CA PHE A 24 -5.95 1.15 1.01
C PHE A 24 -5.68 2.30 0.03
N ILE A 25 -4.82 3.23 0.44
CA ILE A 25 -4.34 4.35 -0.37
C ILE A 25 -2.91 4.04 -0.82
N PRO A 26 -2.67 3.64 -2.08
CA PRO A 26 -1.33 3.34 -2.56
C PRO A 26 -0.51 4.62 -2.71
N ILE A 27 0.69 4.64 -2.12
CA ILE A 27 1.61 5.79 -2.19
C ILE A 27 2.88 5.48 -2.99
N TYR A 28 3.24 4.19 -3.10
CA TYR A 28 4.35 3.73 -3.94
C TYR A 28 4.01 2.37 -4.56
N PHE A 29 4.51 2.15 -5.78
CA PHE A 29 4.33 0.91 -6.52
C PHE A 29 5.59 0.56 -7.31
N ARG A 30 5.96 -0.72 -7.28
CA ARG A 30 6.96 -1.31 -8.17
C ARG A 30 6.50 -2.69 -8.61
N LYS A 31 6.76 -3.07 -9.86
CA LYS A 31 6.53 -4.43 -10.37
C LYS A 31 7.82 -5.03 -10.90
N ASN A 32 8.11 -6.27 -10.54
CA ASN A 32 9.28 -7.00 -11.04
C ASN A 32 8.94 -8.48 -11.25
N LYS A 33 9.19 -9.01 -12.46
CA LYS A 33 9.01 -10.44 -12.80
C LYS A 33 7.68 -11.07 -12.33
N GLY A 34 6.57 -10.33 -12.42
CA GLY A 34 5.25 -10.84 -12.03
C GLY A 34 4.92 -10.71 -10.53
N GLU A 35 5.80 -10.11 -9.73
CA GLU A 35 5.53 -9.68 -8.36
C GLU A 35 5.29 -8.16 -8.32
N GLU A 36 4.22 -7.76 -7.67
CA GLU A 36 3.81 -6.38 -7.41
C GLU A 36 4.12 -6.05 -5.95
N TYR A 37 4.82 -4.93 -5.76
CA TYR A 37 5.16 -4.38 -4.46
C TYR A 37 4.45 -3.04 -4.29
N TYR A 38 3.64 -2.94 -3.24
CA TYR A 38 2.91 -1.71 -2.91
C TYR A 38 3.26 -1.24 -1.51
N VAL A 39 3.46 0.07 -1.36
CA VAL A 39 3.38 0.74 -0.07
C VAL A 39 2.06 1.49 -0.03
N THR A 40 1.28 1.26 1.02
CA THR A 40 -0.08 1.78 1.14
C THR A 40 -0.35 2.35 2.52
N LEU A 41 -1.35 3.22 2.61
CA LEU A 41 -1.87 3.74 3.87
C LEU A 41 -3.29 3.24 4.10
N PHE A 42 -3.62 2.99 5.35
CA PHE A 42 -4.95 2.60 5.78
C PHE A 42 -5.37 3.42 7.00
N LYS A 43 -6.52 4.09 6.89
CA LYS A 43 -7.10 4.90 7.97
C LYS A 43 -8.05 4.03 8.80
N GLY A 44 -7.47 3.19 9.65
CA GLY A 44 -8.20 2.40 10.65
C GLY A 44 -7.93 2.85 12.08
N LYS A 45 -8.84 2.50 12.99
CA LYS A 45 -8.74 2.77 14.43
C LYS A 45 -7.82 1.78 15.13
N ASP A 46 -7.89 0.52 14.74
CA ASP A 46 -7.15 -0.58 15.36
C ASP A 46 -6.62 -1.58 14.33
N LEU A 47 -5.85 -2.56 14.81
CA LEU A 47 -5.26 -3.61 13.97
C LEU A 47 -6.30 -4.59 13.43
N GLY A 48 -7.47 -4.70 14.07
CA GLY A 48 -8.57 -5.55 13.62
C GLY A 48 -9.11 -5.06 12.28
N GLU A 49 -9.44 -3.78 12.19
CA GLU A 49 -9.90 -3.15 10.94
C GLU A 49 -8.88 -3.32 9.80
N VAL A 50 -7.58 -3.22 10.10
CA VAL A 50 -6.52 -3.45 9.11
C VAL A 50 -6.52 -4.90 8.61
N LYS A 51 -6.66 -5.87 9.52
CA LYS A 51 -6.67 -7.29 9.17
C LYS A 51 -7.89 -7.67 8.35
N GLU A 52 -9.06 -7.11 8.68
CA GLU A 52 -10.29 -7.28 7.89
C GLU A 52 -10.11 -6.73 6.48
N ALA A 53 -9.59 -5.50 6.34
CA ALA A 53 -9.30 -4.92 5.03
C ALA A 53 -8.29 -5.75 4.22
N ILE A 54 -7.27 -6.33 4.88
CA ILE A 54 -6.31 -7.25 4.23
C ILE A 54 -7.01 -8.53 3.75
N LEU A 55 -7.98 -9.05 4.49
CA LEU A 55 -8.78 -10.21 4.09
C LEU A 55 -9.65 -9.88 2.87
N ASP A 56 -10.35 -8.76 2.89
CA ASP A 56 -11.17 -8.28 1.77
C ASP A 56 -10.33 -8.06 0.51
N LEU A 57 -9.16 -7.43 0.66
CA LEU A 57 -8.19 -7.29 -0.42
C LEU A 57 -7.80 -8.66 -0.99
N SER A 58 -7.46 -9.62 -0.13
CA SER A 58 -7.07 -10.97 -0.55
C SER A 58 -8.19 -11.64 -1.35
N TYR A 59 -9.44 -11.43 -0.95
CA TYR A 59 -10.60 -11.94 -1.66
C TYR A 59 -10.71 -11.31 -3.06
N TYR A 60 -10.62 -9.98 -3.18
CA TYR A 60 -10.66 -9.30 -4.49
C TYR A 60 -9.51 -9.73 -5.40
N LEU A 61 -8.31 -9.86 -4.87
CA LEU A 61 -7.12 -10.33 -5.60
C LEU A 61 -7.30 -11.76 -6.11
N SER A 62 -7.85 -12.65 -5.29
CA SER A 62 -8.06 -14.06 -5.66
C SER A 62 -8.97 -14.21 -6.90
N LYS A 63 -9.96 -13.33 -7.07
CA LYS A 63 -10.85 -13.31 -8.24
C LYS A 63 -10.12 -13.02 -9.54
N ASN A 64 -8.96 -12.37 -9.46
CA ASN A 64 -8.13 -11.99 -10.61
C ASN A 64 -6.90 -12.90 -10.77
N GLY A 65 -6.91 -14.08 -10.15
CA GLY A 65 -5.80 -15.04 -10.21
C GLY A 65 -4.53 -14.55 -9.51
N LYS A 66 -4.66 -13.57 -8.62
CA LYS A 66 -3.57 -13.04 -7.80
C LYS A 66 -3.54 -13.71 -6.44
N TYR A 67 -2.35 -13.84 -5.88
CA TYR A 67 -2.11 -14.49 -4.59
C TYR A 67 -0.91 -13.84 -3.89
N GLY A 68 -0.65 -14.26 -2.66
CA GLY A 68 0.52 -13.86 -1.88
C GLY A 68 1.12 -15.07 -1.17
N ASP A 69 2.24 -14.85 -0.49
CA ASP A 69 2.94 -15.87 0.29
C ASP A 69 2.89 -15.55 1.79
N TYR A 70 3.79 -16.17 2.58
CA TYR A 70 3.92 -15.97 4.03
C TYR A 70 4.23 -14.51 4.44
N ASN A 71 4.72 -13.68 3.51
CA ASN A 71 5.03 -12.26 3.73
C ASN A 71 4.16 -11.33 2.87
N PHE A 72 2.93 -11.75 2.60
CA PHE A 72 1.96 -11.03 1.79
C PHE A 72 1.75 -9.58 2.25
N ALA A 73 1.60 -9.33 3.55
CA ALA A 73 1.37 -8.00 4.10
C ALA A 73 2.29 -7.72 5.29
N THR A 74 3.05 -6.61 5.25
CA THR A 74 3.83 -6.12 6.39
C THR A 74 3.20 -4.84 6.93
N ILE A 75 2.82 -4.85 8.21
CA ILE A 75 2.01 -3.81 8.84
C ILE A 75 2.86 -2.98 9.78
N TYR A 76 2.78 -1.66 9.63
CA TYR A 76 3.38 -0.68 10.53
C TYR A 76 2.28 0.23 11.07
N GLN A 77 2.35 0.53 12.36
CA GLN A 77 1.56 1.60 12.96
C GLN A 77 2.33 2.91 12.81
N ILE A 78 1.65 3.94 12.31
CA ILE A 78 2.20 5.28 12.17
C ILE A 78 1.73 6.12 13.36
N SER A 79 2.67 6.80 14.01
CA SER A 79 2.40 7.71 15.12
C SER A 79 1.71 9.01 14.65
N ASP A 80 0.79 9.54 15.46
CA ASP A 80 -0.04 10.69 15.08
C ASP A 80 0.75 11.98 14.82
N SER A 81 1.95 12.13 15.39
CA SER A 81 2.84 13.27 15.12
C SER A 81 3.35 13.36 13.68
N TYR A 82 3.31 12.25 12.93
CA TYR A 82 3.79 12.17 11.54
C TYR A 82 2.63 12.15 10.51
N LEU A 83 1.38 12.05 10.97
CA LEU A 83 0.18 12.03 10.13
C LEU A 83 0.01 13.30 9.29
N GLY A 84 0.30 14.47 9.88
CA GLY A 84 0.14 15.78 9.20
C GLY A 84 1.07 15.94 7.99
N LYS A 85 2.27 15.35 8.04
CA LYS A 85 3.23 15.35 6.93
C LYS A 85 2.84 14.33 5.85
N MET A 86 2.47 13.11 6.25
CA MET A 86 2.09 12.04 5.32
C MET A 86 0.82 12.34 4.51
N ALA A 87 -0.22 12.90 5.14
CA ALA A 87 -1.46 13.21 4.45
C ALA A 87 -1.28 14.34 3.42
N GLY A 88 -0.47 15.36 3.73
CA GLY A 88 -0.17 16.45 2.79
C GLY A 88 0.58 15.99 1.54
N GLY A 89 1.66 15.22 1.72
CA GLY A 89 2.49 14.72 0.62
C GLY A 89 1.78 13.67 -0.26
N ALA A 90 1.10 12.70 0.35
CA ALA A 90 0.37 11.66 -0.39
C ALA A 90 -0.86 12.21 -1.13
N LEU A 91 -1.62 13.14 -0.52
CA LEU A 91 -2.74 13.80 -1.20
C LEU A 91 -2.26 14.75 -2.31
N GLY A 92 -1.12 15.43 -2.13
CA GLY A 92 -0.49 16.23 -3.18
C GLY A 92 -0.09 15.39 -4.40
N ALA A 93 0.47 14.20 -4.18
CA ALA A 93 0.81 13.26 -5.25
C ALA A 93 -0.44 12.70 -5.97
N LEU A 94 -1.52 12.44 -5.24
CA LEU A 94 -2.81 12.02 -5.81
C LEU A 94 -3.51 13.17 -6.58
N ALA A 95 -3.39 14.41 -6.12
CA ALA A 95 -3.88 15.58 -6.85
C ALA A 95 -3.07 15.82 -8.15
N GLY A 96 -1.75 15.63 -8.11
CA GLY A 96 -0.90 15.64 -9.31
C GLY A 96 -1.26 14.55 -10.33
N TYR A 97 -1.73 13.38 -9.86
CA TYR A 97 -2.26 12.33 -10.73
C TYR A 97 -3.55 12.75 -11.46
N TYR A 98 -4.47 13.43 -10.77
CA TYR A 98 -5.71 13.92 -11.38
C TYR A 98 -5.49 15.04 -12.41
N LEU A 99 -4.40 15.82 -12.26
CA LEU A 99 -4.13 16.99 -13.10
C LEU A 99 -3.10 16.74 -14.22
N GLY A 100 -2.25 15.70 -14.13
CA GLY A 100 -1.14 15.47 -15.07
C GLY A 100 -1.02 14.06 -15.65
N GLY A 101 -1.93 13.13 -15.32
CA GLY A 101 -1.83 11.74 -15.78
C GLY A 101 -0.59 10.98 -15.28
N ILE A 102 -0.27 9.84 -15.90
CA ILE A 102 0.85 8.93 -15.52
C ILE A 102 2.20 9.67 -15.47
N ALA A 103 2.37 10.72 -16.27
CA ALA A 103 3.58 11.55 -16.29
C ALA A 103 3.75 12.44 -15.03
N GLY A 104 2.66 12.85 -14.38
CA GLY A 104 2.71 13.56 -13.09
C GLY A 104 3.28 12.70 -11.96
N LEU A 105 3.12 11.37 -12.08
CA LEU A 105 3.68 10.40 -11.15
C LEU A 105 5.20 10.30 -11.29
N LEU A 106 5.76 10.41 -12.50
CA LEU A 106 7.20 10.30 -12.75
C LEU A 106 7.98 11.58 -12.41
N LEU A 107 7.38 12.76 -12.61
CA LEU A 107 8.08 14.03 -12.31
C LEU A 107 7.97 14.45 -10.85
N GLY A 108 6.89 14.10 -10.16
CA GLY A 108 6.76 14.34 -8.71
C GLY A 108 7.62 13.40 -7.83
N THR A 109 8.00 12.23 -8.36
CA THR A 109 8.69 11.17 -7.60
C THR A 109 10.22 11.21 -7.67
N ILE A 110 10.82 11.92 -8.62
CA ILE A 110 12.28 11.83 -8.86
C ILE A 110 13.08 13.00 -8.22
N GLY A 111 12.45 14.13 -7.88
CA GLY A 111 13.22 15.38 -7.71
C GLY A 111 13.80 15.73 -6.34
N GLY A 112 13.13 15.45 -5.21
CA GLY A 112 13.70 15.90 -3.93
C GLY A 112 12.76 16.07 -2.73
N ILE A 113 11.46 15.84 -2.86
CA ILE A 113 10.52 15.99 -1.72
C ILE A 113 10.25 14.63 -1.03
N PHE A 114 10.24 13.53 -1.79
CA PHE A 114 9.92 12.20 -1.25
C PHE A 114 11.03 11.53 -0.42
N LEU A 115 12.31 11.85 -0.64
CA LEU A 115 13.40 11.17 0.10
C LEU A 115 13.48 11.65 1.56
N GLY A 116 13.32 12.95 1.81
CA GLY A 116 13.28 13.49 3.17
C GLY A 116 12.06 13.00 3.94
N GLU A 117 10.89 12.94 3.28
CA GLU A 117 9.65 12.47 3.90
C GLU A 117 9.66 10.95 4.15
N LEU A 118 10.15 10.12 3.23
CA LEU A 118 10.23 8.66 3.43
C LEU A 118 11.19 8.27 4.57
N VAL A 119 12.28 9.02 4.77
CA VAL A 119 13.24 8.81 5.86
C VAL A 119 12.65 9.28 7.21
N ASP A 120 11.92 10.40 7.25
CA ASP A 120 11.16 10.84 8.44
C ASP A 120 10.03 9.84 8.78
N ILE A 121 9.43 9.22 7.76
CA ILE A 121 8.37 8.21 7.89
C ILE A 121 8.91 6.93 8.54
N GLU A 122 10.09 6.43 8.15
CA GLU A 122 10.72 5.30 8.83
C GLU A 122 10.98 5.57 10.32
N MET A 123 11.22 6.83 10.72
CA MET A 123 11.44 7.21 12.13
C MET A 123 10.16 7.23 12.99
N GLY A 124 8.97 7.31 12.39
CA GLY A 124 7.67 7.37 13.09
C GLY A 124 6.87 6.06 13.12
N GLU A 125 7.46 4.99 12.59
CA GLU A 125 6.81 3.71 12.35
C GLU A 125 7.18 2.64 13.36
N LYS A 126 6.17 1.90 13.82
CA LYS A 126 6.36 0.69 14.62
C LYS A 126 5.92 -0.52 13.82
N LEU A 127 6.83 -1.45 13.56
CA LEU A 127 6.47 -2.75 12.98
C LEU A 127 5.51 -3.48 13.92
N ILE A 128 4.33 -3.82 13.42
CA ILE A 128 3.30 -4.54 14.17
C ILE A 128 3.32 -6.02 13.85
N GLY A 129 3.56 -6.38 12.58
CA GLY A 129 3.67 -7.77 12.19
C GLY A 129 3.68 -7.99 10.69
N VAL A 130 3.90 -9.27 10.34
CA VAL A 130 3.85 -9.78 8.98
C VAL A 130 2.72 -10.79 8.91
N LEU A 131 1.85 -10.66 7.91
CA LEU A 131 0.76 -11.59 7.65
C LEU A 131 1.02 -12.34 6.36
N GLY A 132 0.84 -13.65 6.43
CA GLY A 132 0.75 -14.51 5.26
C GLY A 132 -0.57 -14.35 4.55
N TRP A 133 -0.62 -14.85 3.31
CA TRP A 133 -1.83 -14.91 2.52
C TRP A 133 -2.96 -15.65 3.27
N PRO A 134 -4.09 -14.97 3.56
CA PRO A 134 -5.07 -15.47 4.52
C PRO A 134 -6.12 -16.43 3.90
N ILE A 135 -6.09 -16.64 2.58
CA ILE A 135 -7.09 -17.45 1.88
C ILE A 135 -6.45 -18.75 1.37
N SER A 136 -7.01 -19.90 1.74
CA SER A 136 -6.68 -21.14 1.08
C SER A 136 -7.21 -21.12 -0.35
N ILE A 137 -6.32 -21.14 -1.34
CA ILE A 137 -6.72 -21.41 -2.73
C ILE A 137 -7.10 -22.89 -2.76
N SER A 138 -8.39 -23.22 -2.68
CA SER A 138 -8.84 -24.57 -2.98
C SER A 138 -8.48 -24.84 -4.44
N LYS A 139 -7.53 -25.74 -4.66
CA LYS A 139 -7.23 -26.27 -5.99
C LYS A 139 -8.30 -27.27 -6.41
#